data_AF-A0A7V1AP62-F1
#
_entry.id   AF-A0A7V1AP62-F1
#
_cell.length_a   1.000
_cell.length_b   1.000
_cell.length_c   1.000
_cell.angle_alpha   90.00
_cell.angle_beta   90.00
_cell.angle_gamma   90.00
#
_symmetry.space_group_name_H-M   'P 1'
#
loop_
_entity.id
_entity.type
_entity.pdbx_description
1 polymer ?
#
loop_
_entity_poly.entity_id
_entity_poly.type
_entity_poly.pdbx_seq_one_letter_code
_entity_poly.pdbx_strand_id
1 'polypeptide(L)'
;EAEIALSGYSARRVNDAIAGSLQKGQIPQKDALKRIITRQVSGADAADAGLLAESLAQVVRVAAGESRLAPALESVKKRFGGFRGSREGFLRDVKGSLWEANENYLVLDARQAKRLFAGEKPGLYREISWRSSQTGLASVLNRMEEELTPTQTESLLATLIIVILLLSLIFRSPLGGVLAVVPITITILVNFAVMGYSGIGLDSFTAMIASIAIGLGIDYAIHFLTRFRDELKVDGDELAALQRTLGTTGISILINTLSVGLGFSVLLAAGGQHIRRFGGLTAMTMIVSAIFTLLLLPSLFLLIKPKFLKQAIQHSKLTETGERPETTLHPDAG
;
A
#
# COMPACT_ATOMS: atom_id res chain seq x y z
N GLU A 1 18.96 41.79 -48.28
CA GLU A 1 19.35 42.97 -47.49
C GLU A 1 18.45 44.12 -47.89
N ALA A 2 17.46 44.44 -47.07
CA ALA A 2 16.60 45.62 -47.22
C ALA A 2 16.85 46.48 -45.99
N GLU A 3 17.76 47.45 -46.11
CA GLU A 3 18.20 48.28 -45.00
C GLU A 3 17.30 49.52 -44.92
N ILE A 4 16.10 49.37 -44.37
CA ILE A 4 15.31 50.55 -43.97
C ILE A 4 15.99 51.12 -42.72
N ALA A 5 16.78 52.17 -42.90
CA ALA A 5 17.26 52.99 -41.79
C ALA A 5 16.07 53.74 -41.17
N LEU A 6 15.44 53.13 -40.16
CA LEU A 6 14.41 53.81 -39.37
C LEU A 6 15.07 54.94 -38.60
N SER A 7 14.77 56.19 -38.97
CA SER A 7 15.11 57.32 -38.10
C SER A 7 14.48 57.12 -36.71
N GLY A 8 15.15 57.57 -35.65
CA GLY A 8 14.62 57.43 -34.28
C GLY A 8 13.22 58.04 -34.10
N TYR A 9 12.85 59.00 -34.95
CA TYR A 9 11.50 59.59 -35.01
C TYR A 9 10.48 58.65 -35.68
N SER A 10 10.83 58.01 -36.79
CA SER A 10 9.98 57.03 -37.48
C SER A 10 9.73 55.78 -36.62
N ALA A 11 10.77 55.30 -35.93
CA ALA A 11 10.67 54.16 -35.01
C ALA A 11 9.69 54.43 -33.85
N ARG A 12 9.72 55.63 -33.24
CA ARG A 12 8.79 56.02 -32.19
C ARG A 12 7.34 56.04 -32.67
N ARG A 13 7.07 56.63 -33.85
CA ARG A 13 5.69 56.69 -34.39
C ARG A 13 5.12 55.31 -34.73
N VAL A 14 5.95 54.41 -35.24
CA VAL A 14 5.53 53.01 -35.47
C VAL A 14 5.24 52.32 -34.14
N ASN A 15 6.10 52.50 -33.13
CA ASN A 15 5.90 51.94 -31.79
C ASN A 15 4.62 52.46 -31.11
N ASP A 16 4.36 53.76 -31.16
CA ASP A 16 3.17 54.37 -30.56
C ASP A 16 1.87 53.88 -31.24
N ALA A 17 1.90 53.68 -32.55
CA ALA A 17 0.77 53.13 -33.31
C ALA A 17 0.48 51.66 -32.97
N ILE A 18 1.53 50.86 -32.78
CA ILE A 18 1.42 49.46 -32.34
C ILE A 18 0.90 49.41 -30.91
N ALA A 19 1.46 50.20 -30.00
CA ALA A 19 1.04 50.30 -28.61
C ALA A 19 -0.43 50.71 -28.48
N GLY A 20 -0.88 51.71 -29.26
CA GLY A 20 -2.28 52.12 -29.29
C GLY A 20 -3.24 51.04 -29.83
N SER A 21 -2.77 50.15 -30.71
CA SER A 21 -3.56 49.01 -31.20
C SER A 21 -3.67 47.90 -30.14
N LEU A 22 -2.57 47.63 -29.45
CA LEU A 22 -2.51 46.65 -28.36
C LEU A 22 -3.36 47.07 -27.15
N GLN A 23 -3.37 48.37 -26.80
CA GLN A 23 -4.24 48.92 -25.75
C GLN A 23 -5.74 48.74 -26.04
N LYS A 24 -6.11 48.63 -27.32
CA LYS A 24 -7.48 48.34 -27.77
C LYS A 24 -7.78 46.84 -27.85
N GLY A 25 -6.87 45.99 -27.38
CA GLY A 25 -7.00 44.52 -27.41
C GLY A 25 -6.83 43.91 -28.80
N GLN A 26 -6.39 44.68 -29.80
CA GLN A 26 -6.18 44.20 -31.16
C GLN A 26 -4.71 43.89 -31.39
N ILE A 27 -4.38 42.64 -31.74
CA ILE A 27 -3.03 42.27 -32.18
C ILE A 27 -2.92 42.63 -33.67
N PRO A 28 -2.14 43.66 -34.04
CA PRO A 28 -2.09 44.11 -35.43
C PRO A 28 -1.45 43.05 -36.32
N GLN A 29 -2.18 42.62 -37.36
CA GLN A 29 -1.71 41.66 -38.36
C GLN A 29 -0.76 42.32 -39.39
N LYS A 30 -0.06 41.50 -40.17
CA LYS A 30 0.92 41.91 -41.19
C LYS A 30 0.42 43.07 -42.05
N ASP A 31 -0.80 43.04 -42.56
CA ASP A 31 -1.34 44.09 -43.44
C ASP A 31 -1.66 45.40 -42.71
N ALA A 32 -2.03 45.31 -41.43
CA ALA A 32 -2.21 46.50 -40.59
C ALA A 32 -0.85 47.14 -40.26
N LEU A 33 0.15 46.32 -39.92
CA LEU A 33 1.52 46.78 -39.66
C LEU A 33 2.18 47.36 -40.91
N LYS A 34 1.99 46.72 -42.08
CA LYS A 34 2.45 47.23 -43.37
C LYS A 34 1.88 48.62 -43.64
N ARG A 35 0.57 48.82 -43.44
CA ARG A 35 -0.06 50.14 -43.58
C ARG A 35 0.49 51.18 -42.59
N ILE A 36 0.76 50.78 -41.35
CA ILE A 36 1.35 51.66 -40.33
C ILE A 36 2.78 52.07 -40.75
N ILE A 37 3.59 51.11 -41.18
CA ILE A 37 4.98 51.33 -41.59
C ILE A 37 5.04 52.20 -42.84
N THR A 38 4.28 51.88 -43.88
CA THR A 38 4.21 52.69 -45.12
C THR A 38 3.70 54.12 -44.86
N ARG A 39 2.82 54.32 -43.87
CA ARG A 39 2.31 55.66 -43.52
C ARG A 39 3.30 56.48 -42.67
N GLN A 40 4.10 55.84 -41.82
CA GLN A 40 4.95 56.51 -40.83
C GLN A 40 6.43 56.60 -41.24
N VAL A 41 6.86 55.81 -42.22
CA VAL A 41 8.23 55.76 -42.73
C VAL A 41 8.28 56.31 -44.15
N SER A 42 8.77 57.55 -44.29
CA SER A 42 8.94 58.21 -45.59
C SER A 42 10.03 57.51 -46.41
N GLY A 43 9.71 57.09 -47.64
CA GLY A 43 10.67 56.48 -48.57
C GLY A 43 10.82 54.96 -48.49
N ALA A 44 10.00 54.26 -47.69
CA ALA A 44 10.00 52.80 -47.66
C ALA A 44 9.31 52.21 -48.91
N ASP A 45 10.00 51.37 -49.67
CA ASP A 45 9.38 50.60 -50.75
C ASP A 45 8.34 49.61 -50.19
N ALA A 46 7.29 49.32 -50.95
CA ALA A 46 6.18 48.45 -50.56
C ALA A 46 6.63 47.01 -50.28
N ALA A 47 7.76 46.58 -50.86
CA ALA A 47 8.39 45.29 -50.58
C ALA A 47 9.06 45.30 -49.19
N ASP A 48 9.90 46.30 -48.91
CA ASP A 48 10.67 46.41 -47.67
C ASP A 48 9.77 46.68 -46.45
N ALA A 49 8.73 47.51 -46.63
CA ALA A 49 7.69 47.70 -45.62
C ALA A 49 6.93 46.40 -45.32
N GLY A 50 6.80 45.51 -46.31
CA GLY A 50 6.18 44.20 -46.14
C GLY A 50 7.03 43.23 -45.31
N LEU A 51 8.35 43.21 -45.54
CA LEU A 51 9.29 42.38 -44.78
C LEU A 51 9.42 42.86 -43.33
N LEU A 52 9.50 44.17 -43.10
CA LEU A 52 9.48 44.72 -41.74
C LEU A 52 8.17 44.44 -41.01
N ALA A 53 7.02 44.54 -41.71
CA ALA A 53 5.73 44.24 -41.13
C ALA A 53 5.61 42.79 -40.68
N GLU A 54 6.22 41.85 -41.42
CA GLU A 54 6.23 40.43 -41.11
C GLU A 54 7.07 40.12 -39.87
N SER A 55 8.28 40.66 -39.80
CA SER A 55 9.14 40.55 -38.62
C SER A 55 8.50 41.16 -37.38
N LEU A 56 7.91 42.36 -37.51
CA LEU A 56 7.21 43.02 -36.40
C LEU A 56 5.94 42.28 -35.99
N ALA A 57 5.18 41.72 -36.94
CA ALA A 57 4.02 40.88 -36.63
C ALA A 57 4.42 39.70 -35.76
N GLN A 58 5.54 39.04 -36.10
CA GLN A 58 6.04 37.90 -35.35
C GLN A 58 6.48 38.31 -33.94
N VAL A 59 7.23 39.41 -33.80
CA VAL A 59 7.66 39.91 -32.48
C VAL A 59 6.47 40.29 -31.60
N VAL A 60 5.49 41.01 -32.16
CA VAL A 60 4.28 41.42 -31.43
C VAL A 60 3.44 40.21 -31.04
N ARG A 61 3.33 39.20 -31.91
CA ARG A 61 2.65 37.94 -31.63
C ARG A 61 3.32 37.19 -30.49
N VAL A 62 4.66 37.13 -30.50
CA VAL A 62 5.44 36.46 -29.46
C VAL A 62 5.25 37.14 -28.11
N ALA A 63 5.40 38.47 -28.06
CA ALA A 63 5.24 39.25 -26.83
C ALA A 63 3.80 39.18 -26.27
N ALA A 64 2.79 39.20 -27.15
CA ALA A 64 1.39 39.07 -26.74
C ALA A 64 1.07 37.67 -26.19
N GLY A 65 1.68 36.61 -26.78
CA GLY A 65 1.55 35.24 -26.30
C GLY A 65 2.12 35.05 -24.89
N GLU A 66 3.31 35.59 -24.62
CA GLU A 66 3.93 35.50 -23.29
C GLU A 66 3.09 36.21 -22.22
N SER A 67 2.50 37.37 -22.53
CA SER A 67 1.62 38.12 -21.62
C SER A 67 0.37 37.31 -21.24
N ARG A 68 -0.22 36.58 -22.19
CA ARG A 68 -1.39 35.69 -21.94
C ARG A 68 -1.04 34.48 -21.07
N LEU A 69 0.20 33.99 -21.15
CA LEU A 69 0.66 32.84 -20.38
C LEU A 69 1.03 33.19 -18.93
N ALA A 70 1.29 34.46 -18.63
CA ALA A 70 1.75 34.92 -17.31
C ALA A 70 0.82 34.50 -16.15
N PRO A 71 -0.52 34.66 -16.23
CA PRO A 71 -1.43 34.28 -15.13
C PRO A 71 -1.48 32.76 -14.88
N ALA A 72 -1.39 31.96 -15.96
CA ALA A 72 -1.38 30.51 -15.88
C ALA A 72 -0.07 30.00 -15.26
N LEU A 73 1.06 30.54 -15.69
CA LEU A 73 2.38 30.24 -15.11
C LEU A 73 2.45 30.60 -13.63
N GLU A 74 1.85 31.73 -13.23
CA GLU A 74 1.80 32.15 -11.84
C GLU A 74 0.93 31.23 -10.97
N SER A 75 -0.20 30.76 -11.50
CA SER A 75 -1.06 29.78 -10.84
C SER A 75 -0.36 28.44 -10.61
N VAL A 76 0.42 27.98 -11.60
CA VAL A 76 1.25 26.77 -11.49
C VAL A 76 2.34 26.99 -10.44
N LYS A 77 3.07 28.11 -10.49
CA LYS A 77 4.11 28.43 -9.50
C LYS A 77 3.57 28.45 -8.07
N LYS A 78 2.36 28.98 -7.85
CA LYS A 78 1.73 29.04 -6.52
C LYS A 78 1.34 27.65 -6.00
N ARG A 79 0.82 26.76 -6.86
CA ARG A 79 0.41 25.39 -6.47
C ARG A 79 1.60 24.46 -6.22
N PHE A 80 2.70 24.63 -6.96
CA PHE A 80 3.87 23.76 -6.89
C PHE A 80 5.07 24.39 -6.16
N GLY A 81 4.89 25.56 -5.53
CA GLY A 81 5.97 26.36 -4.94
C GLY A 81 6.77 25.69 -3.81
N GLY A 82 6.22 24.65 -3.17
CA GLY A 82 6.88 23.88 -2.10
C GLY A 82 7.95 22.89 -2.55
N PHE A 83 8.02 22.55 -3.84
CA PHE A 83 9.04 21.63 -4.37
C PHE A 83 10.36 22.38 -4.64
N ARG A 84 11.35 22.18 -3.77
CA ARG A 84 12.66 22.88 -3.80
C ARG A 84 13.65 22.35 -4.85
N GLY A 85 13.43 21.18 -5.46
CA GLY A 85 14.49 20.44 -6.17
C GLY A 85 14.45 20.40 -7.71
N SER A 86 13.42 20.91 -8.40
CA SER A 86 13.28 20.78 -9.87
C SER A 86 12.83 22.07 -10.58
N ARG A 87 13.07 23.24 -9.96
CA ARG A 87 12.37 24.49 -10.29
C ARG A 87 12.55 24.96 -11.73
N GLU A 88 13.74 24.90 -12.31
CA GLU A 88 13.98 25.56 -13.61
C GLU A 88 13.64 24.67 -14.81
N GLY A 89 14.03 23.40 -14.78
CA GLY A 89 13.72 22.44 -15.85
C GLY A 89 12.21 22.23 -16.00
N PHE A 90 11.53 21.92 -14.89
CA PHE A 90 10.07 21.71 -14.91
C PHE A 90 9.30 22.95 -15.36
N LEU A 91 9.63 24.15 -14.85
CA LEU A 91 8.94 25.36 -15.26
C LEU A 91 9.21 25.73 -16.72
N ARG A 92 10.39 25.40 -17.25
CA ARG A 92 10.71 25.57 -18.67
C ARG A 92 9.90 24.60 -19.54
N ASP A 93 9.78 23.34 -19.14
CA ASP A 93 9.03 22.33 -19.89
C ASP A 93 7.52 22.60 -19.85
N VAL A 94 7.00 23.06 -18.71
CA VAL A 94 5.63 23.56 -18.58
C VAL A 94 5.41 24.81 -19.43
N LYS A 95 6.34 25.77 -19.41
CA LYS A 95 6.25 26.96 -20.29
C LYS A 95 6.22 26.56 -21.76
N GLY A 96 7.07 25.61 -22.17
CA GLY A 96 7.10 25.08 -23.55
C GLY A 96 5.79 24.40 -23.94
N SER A 97 5.26 23.53 -23.07
CA SER A 97 4.00 22.82 -23.32
C SER A 97 2.80 23.77 -23.37
N LEU A 98 2.78 24.80 -22.51
CA LEU A 98 1.73 25.82 -22.51
C LEU A 98 1.86 26.75 -23.72
N TRP A 99 3.07 27.04 -24.19
CA TRP A 99 3.31 27.79 -25.41
C TRP A 99 2.77 27.04 -26.64
N GLU A 100 3.13 25.76 -26.78
CA GLU A 100 2.67 24.91 -27.88
C GLU A 100 1.15 24.71 -27.86
N ALA A 101 0.56 24.57 -26.67
CA ALA A 101 -0.89 24.56 -26.50
C ALA A 101 -1.51 25.90 -26.93
N ASN A 102 -0.94 27.04 -26.52
CA ASN A 102 -1.47 28.39 -26.82
C ASN A 102 -1.35 28.79 -28.31
N GLU A 103 -0.40 28.22 -29.06
CA GLU A 103 -0.30 28.49 -30.50
C GLU A 103 -1.44 27.86 -31.33
N ASN A 104 -2.04 26.76 -30.85
CA ASN A 104 -3.05 26.00 -31.62
C ASN A 104 -4.38 25.74 -30.87
N TYR A 105 -4.45 25.96 -29.56
CA TYR A 105 -5.58 25.62 -28.70
C TYR A 105 -5.81 26.67 -27.60
N LEU A 106 -7.07 27.00 -27.32
CA LEU A 106 -7.44 27.83 -26.17
C LEU A 106 -7.59 26.94 -24.93
N VAL A 107 -6.65 27.02 -23.98
CA VAL A 107 -6.73 26.26 -22.72
C VAL A 107 -7.67 26.97 -21.75
N LEU A 108 -8.80 26.32 -21.45
CA LEU A 108 -9.83 26.81 -20.53
C LEU A 108 -10.00 25.85 -19.35
N ASP A 109 -10.39 26.37 -18.18
CA ASP A 109 -10.82 25.53 -17.05
C ASP A 109 -11.99 24.63 -17.48
N ALA A 110 -11.96 23.35 -17.11
CA ALA A 110 -12.94 22.37 -17.57
C ALA A 110 -14.40 22.76 -17.21
N ARG A 111 -14.61 23.48 -16.10
CA ARG A 111 -15.95 23.97 -15.71
C ARG A 111 -16.37 25.17 -16.55
N GLN A 112 -15.44 26.03 -16.95
CA GLN A 112 -15.71 27.17 -17.83
C GLN A 112 -15.95 26.71 -19.28
N ALA A 113 -15.15 25.77 -19.78
CA ALA A 113 -15.35 25.17 -21.10
C ALA A 113 -16.71 24.47 -21.20
N LYS A 114 -17.09 23.67 -20.19
CA LYS A 114 -18.41 23.04 -20.13
C LYS A 114 -19.56 24.05 -20.08
N ARG A 115 -19.37 25.25 -19.53
CA ARG A 115 -20.41 26.31 -19.52
C ARG A 115 -20.51 27.05 -20.85
N LEU A 116 -19.37 27.38 -21.45
CA LEU A 116 -19.31 28.17 -22.70
C LEU A 116 -19.67 27.35 -23.94
N PHE A 117 -19.41 26.05 -23.92
CA PHE A 117 -19.62 25.15 -25.06
C PHE A 117 -20.62 24.02 -24.77
N ALA A 118 -21.51 24.22 -23.78
CA ALA A 118 -22.63 23.30 -23.53
C ALA A 118 -23.57 23.26 -24.74
N GLY A 119 -23.55 22.16 -25.50
CA GLY A 119 -24.43 21.95 -26.67
C GLY A 119 -23.74 22.07 -28.04
N GLU A 120 -22.45 22.38 -28.08
CA GLU A 120 -21.62 22.40 -29.30
C GLU A 120 -21.18 20.99 -29.74
N LYS A 121 -20.77 20.84 -31.01
CA LYS A 121 -20.44 19.53 -31.60
C LYS A 121 -19.33 18.80 -30.82
N PRO A 122 -19.47 17.48 -30.56
CA PRO A 122 -18.40 16.68 -29.95
C PRO A 122 -17.16 16.70 -30.85
N GLY A 123 -16.07 17.30 -30.35
CA GLY A 123 -14.81 17.49 -31.09
C GLY A 123 -14.22 18.92 -31.01
N LEU A 124 -15.01 19.91 -30.59
CA LEU A 124 -14.54 21.31 -30.47
C LEU A 124 -13.55 21.55 -29.32
N TYR A 125 -13.60 20.69 -28.30
CA TYR A 125 -12.71 20.73 -27.13
C TYR A 125 -12.20 19.33 -26.78
N ARG A 126 -10.97 19.25 -26.26
CA ARG A 126 -10.36 18.02 -25.73
C ARG A 126 -10.09 18.23 -24.25
N GLU A 127 -10.73 17.43 -23.39
CA GLU A 127 -10.47 17.46 -21.95
C GLU A 127 -9.11 16.79 -21.68
N ILE A 128 -8.14 17.57 -21.22
CA ILE A 128 -6.83 17.04 -20.82
C ILE A 128 -6.92 16.67 -19.35
N SER A 129 -7.13 15.39 -19.05
CA SER A 129 -7.10 14.86 -17.69
C SER A 129 -5.65 14.57 -17.28
N TRP A 130 -5.15 15.28 -16.28
CA TRP A 130 -3.84 15.01 -15.69
C TRP A 130 -4.01 14.08 -14.49
N ARG A 131 -3.30 12.94 -14.49
CA ARG A 131 -3.11 12.11 -13.30
C ARG A 131 -1.65 12.19 -12.89
N SER A 132 -1.40 12.59 -11.66
CA SER A 132 -0.07 12.54 -11.04
C SER A 132 -0.06 11.43 -9.99
N SER A 133 0.96 10.58 -10.03
CA SER A 133 1.28 9.66 -8.94
C SER A 133 2.56 10.11 -8.26
N GLN A 134 2.62 9.99 -6.93
CA GLN A 134 3.87 10.14 -6.21
C GLN A 134 4.69 8.86 -6.42
N THR A 135 5.92 9.02 -6.89
CA THR A 135 6.85 7.91 -7.15
C THR A 135 8.18 8.17 -6.42
N GLY A 136 9.04 7.16 -6.41
CA GLY A 136 10.33 7.19 -5.72
C GLY A 136 10.33 6.32 -4.45
N LEU A 137 11.53 5.89 -4.06
CA LEU A 137 11.73 4.85 -3.04
C LEU A 137 11.02 5.17 -1.71
N ALA A 138 11.11 6.42 -1.24
CA ALA A 138 10.47 6.83 0.01
C ALA A 138 8.93 6.70 -0.03
N SER A 139 8.31 7.08 -1.15
CA SER A 139 6.85 6.95 -1.32
C SER A 139 6.39 5.50 -1.40
N VAL A 140 7.21 4.63 -2.02
CA VAL A 140 6.93 3.19 -2.12
C VAL A 140 7.07 2.53 -0.76
N LEU A 141 8.16 2.79 -0.03
CA LEU A 141 8.39 2.23 1.31
C LEU A 141 7.30 2.64 2.30
N ASN A 142 6.94 3.93 2.33
CA ASN A 142 5.84 4.40 3.18
C ASN A 142 4.52 3.71 2.84
N ARG A 143 4.22 3.54 1.55
CA ARG A 143 2.99 2.87 1.11
C ARG A 143 2.99 1.38 1.46
N MET A 144 4.14 0.71 1.35
CA MET A 144 4.30 -0.67 1.78
C MET A 144 4.08 -0.80 3.29
N GLU A 145 4.67 0.09 4.11
CA GLU A 145 4.46 0.09 5.57
C GLU A 145 3.00 0.37 5.95
N GLU A 146 2.34 1.31 5.27
CA GLU A 146 0.93 1.65 5.49
C GLU A 146 -0.02 0.50 5.13
N GLU A 147 0.28 -0.27 4.07
CA GLU A 147 -0.51 -1.44 3.68
C GLU A 147 -0.20 -2.70 4.52
N LEU A 148 0.98 -2.79 5.14
CA LEU A 148 1.36 -3.97 5.93
C LEU A 148 0.49 -4.16 7.18
N THR A 149 0.26 -3.10 7.96
CA THR A 149 -0.48 -3.18 9.23
C THR A 149 -1.94 -3.67 9.08
N PRO A 150 -2.78 -3.11 8.19
CA PRO A 150 -4.14 -3.59 8.01
C PRO A 150 -4.17 -5.01 7.46
N THR A 151 -3.35 -5.29 6.44
CA THR A 151 -3.27 -6.63 5.82
C THR A 151 -2.84 -7.69 6.84
N GLN A 152 -1.89 -7.38 7.73
CA GLN A 152 -1.47 -8.26 8.80
C GLN A 152 -2.61 -8.53 9.79
N THR A 153 -3.35 -7.49 10.17
CA THR A 153 -4.47 -7.62 11.11
C THR A 153 -5.59 -8.47 10.53
N GLU A 154 -5.99 -8.19 9.28
CA GLU A 154 -7.03 -8.93 8.57
C GLU A 154 -6.65 -10.40 8.38
N SER A 155 -5.43 -10.67 7.91
CA SER A 155 -4.95 -12.03 7.69
C SER A 155 -4.84 -12.82 8.99
N LEU A 156 -4.30 -12.24 10.07
CA LEU A 156 -4.20 -12.91 11.36
C LEU A 156 -5.58 -13.25 11.95
N LEU A 157 -6.52 -12.31 11.91
CA LEU A 157 -7.88 -12.56 12.40
C LEU A 157 -8.56 -13.65 11.57
N ALA A 158 -8.46 -13.59 10.24
CA ALA A 158 -9.00 -14.60 9.36
C ALA A 158 -8.39 -15.99 9.64
N THR A 159 -7.07 -16.09 9.80
CA THR A 159 -6.39 -17.35 10.10
C THR A 159 -6.81 -17.89 11.47
N LEU A 160 -6.87 -17.07 12.51
CA LEU A 160 -7.32 -17.51 13.84
C LEU A 160 -8.76 -18.05 13.79
N ILE A 161 -9.67 -17.39 13.07
CA ILE A 161 -11.05 -17.87 12.91
C ILE A 161 -11.07 -19.23 12.21
N ILE A 162 -10.35 -19.37 11.09
CA ILE A 162 -10.28 -20.63 10.34
C ILE A 162 -9.74 -21.76 11.21
N VAL A 163 -8.69 -21.49 11.98
CA VAL A 163 -8.08 -22.47 12.89
C VAL A 163 -9.06 -22.86 13.98
N ILE A 164 -9.75 -21.91 14.61
CA ILE A 164 -10.76 -22.21 15.63
C ILE A 164 -11.82 -23.14 15.04
N LEU A 165 -12.32 -22.86 13.83
CA LEU A 165 -13.30 -23.71 13.14
C LEU A 165 -12.75 -25.12 12.87
N LEU A 166 -11.53 -25.21 12.38
CA LEU A 166 -10.87 -26.48 12.06
C LEU A 166 -10.65 -27.33 13.33
N LEU A 167 -10.11 -26.75 14.40
CA LEU A 167 -9.91 -27.45 15.67
C LEU A 167 -11.24 -27.81 16.33
N SER A 168 -12.26 -26.95 16.21
CA SER A 168 -13.61 -27.25 16.67
C SER A 168 -14.19 -28.47 15.96
N LEU A 169 -13.91 -28.63 14.67
CA LEU A 169 -14.32 -29.79 13.87
C LEU A 169 -13.55 -31.06 14.28
N ILE A 170 -12.21 -30.98 14.38
CA ILE A 170 -11.35 -32.11 14.77
C ILE A 170 -11.73 -32.65 16.15
N PHE A 171 -11.91 -31.77 17.12
CA PHE A 171 -12.27 -32.16 18.49
C PHE A 171 -13.79 -32.25 18.70
N ARG A 172 -14.60 -32.02 17.67
CA ARG A 172 -16.08 -31.97 17.73
C ARG A 172 -16.60 -31.14 18.92
N SER A 173 -15.91 -30.03 19.21
CA SER A 173 -16.13 -29.22 20.40
C SER A 173 -15.72 -27.77 20.13
N PRO A 174 -16.68 -26.84 19.92
CA PRO A 174 -16.38 -25.42 19.71
C PRO A 174 -15.54 -24.81 20.83
N LEU A 175 -15.89 -25.13 22.08
CA LEU A 175 -15.12 -24.72 23.24
C LEU A 175 -13.70 -25.31 23.24
N GLY A 176 -13.53 -26.54 22.77
CA GLY A 176 -12.22 -27.18 22.66
C GLY A 176 -11.34 -26.48 21.62
N GLY A 177 -11.93 -26.12 20.46
CA GLY A 177 -11.24 -25.37 19.41
C GLY A 177 -10.79 -23.98 19.89
N VAL A 178 -11.67 -23.23 20.56
CA VAL A 178 -11.31 -21.90 21.11
C VAL A 178 -10.18 -22.02 22.14
N LEU A 179 -10.29 -22.94 23.10
CA LEU A 179 -9.25 -23.11 24.13
C LEU A 179 -7.91 -23.56 23.56
N ALA A 180 -7.91 -24.36 22.49
CA ALA A 180 -6.69 -24.80 21.82
C ALA A 180 -5.91 -23.66 21.14
N VAL A 181 -6.60 -22.57 20.77
CA VAL A 181 -5.99 -21.39 20.12
C VAL A 181 -5.48 -20.36 21.13
N VAL A 182 -5.87 -20.45 22.41
CA VAL A 182 -5.45 -19.51 23.45
C VAL A 182 -3.92 -19.44 23.61
N PRO A 183 -3.18 -20.56 23.74
CA PRO A 183 -1.72 -20.50 23.90
C PRO A 183 -1.03 -19.73 22.77
N ILE A 184 -1.38 -20.04 21.52
CA ILE A 184 -0.76 -19.41 20.35
C ILE A 184 -1.15 -17.94 20.21
N THR A 185 -2.38 -17.57 20.58
CA THR A 185 -2.79 -16.16 20.61
C THR A 185 -1.93 -15.37 21.58
N ILE A 186 -1.69 -15.90 22.78
CA ILE A 186 -0.83 -15.27 23.78
C ILE A 186 0.63 -15.22 23.29
N THR A 187 1.13 -16.27 22.64
CA THR A 187 2.46 -16.26 22.02
C THR A 187 2.63 -15.12 21.01
N ILE A 188 1.65 -14.91 20.12
CA ILE A 188 1.69 -13.83 19.13
C ILE A 188 1.69 -12.46 19.83
N LEU A 189 0.86 -12.31 20.87
CA LEU A 189 0.84 -11.08 21.68
C LEU A 189 2.18 -10.83 22.37
N VAL A 190 2.83 -11.88 22.91
CA VAL A 190 4.17 -11.76 23.50
C VAL A 190 5.19 -11.35 22.45
N ASN A 191 5.13 -11.91 21.23
CA ASN A 191 6.03 -11.49 20.15
C ASN A 191 5.86 -10.00 19.81
N PHE A 192 4.63 -9.52 19.63
CA PHE A 192 4.37 -8.10 19.40
C PHE A 192 4.75 -7.22 20.60
N ALA A 193 4.56 -7.70 21.83
CA ALA A 193 4.99 -6.99 23.03
C ALA A 193 6.52 -6.84 23.09
N VAL A 194 7.28 -7.90 22.77
CA VAL A 194 8.74 -7.84 22.69
C VAL A 194 9.20 -6.90 21.57
N MET A 195 8.53 -6.92 20.42
CA MET A 195 8.81 -5.99 19.32
C MET A 195 8.59 -4.54 19.77
N GLY A 196 7.44 -4.25 20.39
CA GLY A 196 7.11 -2.92 20.92
C GLY A 196 8.09 -2.45 21.98
N TYR A 197 8.45 -3.32 22.94
CA TYR A 197 9.44 -3.03 23.98
C TYR A 197 10.84 -2.77 23.40
N SER A 198 11.24 -3.53 22.37
CA SER A 198 12.57 -3.44 21.77
C SER A 198 12.68 -2.38 20.66
N GLY A 199 11.60 -1.63 20.37
CA GLY A 199 11.57 -0.66 19.27
C GLY A 199 11.73 -1.30 17.88
N ILE A 200 11.33 -2.56 17.71
CA ILE A 200 11.37 -3.25 16.42
C ILE A 200 10.06 -2.98 15.70
N GLY A 201 10.12 -2.19 14.62
CA GLY A 201 8.97 -1.91 13.76
C GLY A 201 8.48 -3.13 13.00
N LEU A 202 7.20 -3.09 12.61
CA LEU A 202 6.61 -4.07 11.72
C LEU A 202 7.13 -3.84 10.30
N ASP A 203 7.66 -4.88 9.68
CA ASP A 203 8.15 -4.92 8.31
C ASP A 203 7.71 -6.24 7.65
N SER A 204 8.02 -6.41 6.37
CA SER A 204 7.63 -7.61 5.61
C SER A 204 8.14 -8.92 6.21
N PHE A 205 9.30 -8.92 6.90
CA PHE A 205 9.84 -10.14 7.50
C PHE A 205 9.17 -10.45 8.83
N THR A 206 9.06 -9.45 9.71
CA THR A 206 8.45 -9.59 11.04
C THR A 206 6.95 -9.88 10.97
N ALA A 207 6.27 -9.40 9.92
CA ALA A 207 4.87 -9.74 9.62
C ALA A 207 4.66 -11.26 9.44
N MET A 208 5.61 -11.96 8.80
CA MET A 208 5.51 -13.42 8.58
C MET A 208 5.58 -14.23 9.87
N ILE A 209 6.20 -13.69 10.93
CA ILE A 209 6.44 -14.42 12.19
C ILE A 209 5.13 -14.88 12.80
N ALA A 210 4.10 -14.03 12.80
CA ALA A 210 2.83 -14.38 13.39
C ALA A 210 2.13 -15.52 12.61
N SER A 211 2.20 -15.52 11.27
CA SER A 211 1.66 -16.62 10.45
C SER A 211 2.42 -17.94 10.65
N ILE A 212 3.76 -17.87 10.75
CA ILE A 212 4.61 -19.04 11.07
C ILE A 212 4.29 -19.56 12.47
N ALA A 213 4.15 -18.67 13.44
CA ALA A 213 3.81 -19.02 14.82
C ALA A 213 2.48 -19.75 14.88
N ILE A 214 1.46 -19.28 14.14
CA ILE A 214 0.17 -19.96 14.03
C ILE A 214 0.36 -21.38 13.52
N GLY A 215 0.99 -21.58 12.36
CA GLY A 215 1.21 -22.91 11.79
C GLY A 215 1.91 -23.87 12.76
N LEU A 216 3.07 -23.46 13.29
CA LEU A 216 3.87 -24.31 14.18
C LEU A 216 3.23 -24.51 15.57
N GLY A 217 2.60 -23.47 16.12
CA GLY A 217 2.01 -23.51 17.45
C GLY A 217 0.73 -24.34 17.52
N ILE A 218 -0.08 -24.32 16.46
CA ILE A 218 -1.27 -25.17 16.38
C ILE A 218 -0.89 -26.64 16.30
N ASP A 219 0.16 -26.98 15.55
CA ASP A 219 0.64 -28.36 15.48
C ASP A 219 0.99 -28.90 16.87
N TYR A 220 1.62 -28.08 17.72
CA TYR A 220 1.92 -28.46 19.10
C TYR A 220 0.64 -28.74 19.89
N ALA A 221 -0.37 -27.88 19.76
CA ALA A 221 -1.65 -28.06 20.45
C ALA A 221 -2.39 -29.31 19.95
N ILE A 222 -2.42 -29.57 18.63
CA ILE A 222 -3.05 -30.75 18.03
C ILE A 222 -2.39 -32.03 18.54
N HIS A 223 -1.06 -32.13 18.44
CA HIS A 223 -0.32 -33.31 18.87
C HIS A 223 -0.51 -33.55 20.37
N PHE A 224 -0.40 -32.50 21.17
CA PHE A 224 -0.57 -32.59 22.62
C PHE A 224 -1.98 -33.05 23.00
N LEU A 225 -3.02 -32.38 22.49
CA LEU A 225 -4.42 -32.69 22.84
C LEU A 225 -4.88 -34.05 22.32
N THR A 226 -4.40 -34.46 21.15
CA THR A 226 -4.72 -35.79 20.60
C THR A 226 -4.13 -36.87 21.50
N ARG A 227 -2.84 -36.75 21.86
CA ARG A 227 -2.20 -37.71 22.75
C ARG A 227 -2.84 -37.70 24.13
N PHE A 228 -3.11 -36.52 24.69
CA PHE A 228 -3.78 -36.38 25.99
C PHE A 228 -5.15 -37.05 26.00
N ARG A 229 -5.96 -36.85 24.96
CA ARG A 229 -7.26 -37.50 24.81
C ARG A 229 -7.13 -39.03 24.75
N ASP A 230 -6.15 -39.54 24.03
CA ASP A 230 -5.97 -40.98 23.87
C ASP A 230 -5.43 -41.64 25.14
N GLU A 231 -4.51 -40.97 25.86
CA GLU A 231 -4.04 -41.42 27.18
C GLU A 231 -5.14 -41.38 28.23
N LEU A 232 -6.08 -40.44 28.14
CA LEU A 232 -7.22 -40.34 29.04
C LEU A 232 -8.26 -41.45 28.82
N LYS A 233 -8.32 -42.05 27.62
CA LYS A 233 -9.22 -43.19 27.36
C LYS A 233 -8.74 -44.50 28.00
N VAL A 234 -7.48 -44.56 28.43
CA VAL A 234 -6.87 -45.78 29.00
C VAL A 234 -7.45 -46.05 30.39
N ASP A 235 -7.32 -45.09 31.31
CA ASP A 235 -7.71 -45.23 32.72
C ASP A 235 -8.63 -44.09 33.22
N GLY A 236 -8.81 -43.02 32.43
CA GLY A 236 -9.60 -41.86 32.84
C GLY A 236 -8.95 -40.99 33.91
N ASP A 237 -7.73 -41.29 34.33
CA ASP A 237 -6.99 -40.47 35.28
C ASP A 237 -6.33 -39.29 34.54
N GLU A 238 -6.87 -38.10 34.80
CA GLU A 238 -6.43 -36.85 34.18
C GLU A 238 -4.96 -36.52 34.46
N LEU A 239 -4.47 -36.79 35.68
CA LEU A 239 -3.09 -36.48 36.07
C LEU A 239 -2.12 -37.51 35.50
N ALA A 240 -2.49 -38.79 35.55
CA ALA A 240 -1.67 -39.85 34.96
C ALA A 240 -1.59 -39.70 33.43
N ALA A 241 -2.70 -39.40 32.76
CA ALA A 241 -2.74 -39.14 31.32
C ALA A 241 -1.89 -37.92 30.94
N LEU A 242 -1.91 -36.86 31.76
CA LEU A 242 -1.07 -35.69 31.56
C LEU A 242 0.42 -36.04 31.68
N GLN A 243 0.81 -36.79 32.71
CA GLN A 243 2.19 -37.24 32.90
C GLN A 243 2.68 -38.08 31.73
N ARG A 244 1.88 -39.04 31.26
CA ARG A 244 2.20 -39.87 30.08
C ARG A 244 2.33 -39.04 28.80
N THR A 245 1.46 -38.05 28.62
CA THR A 245 1.50 -37.14 27.47
C THR A 245 2.74 -36.25 27.50
N LEU A 246 3.08 -35.68 28.65
CA LEU A 246 4.28 -34.87 28.82
C LEU A 246 5.56 -35.70 28.60
N GLY A 247 5.60 -36.93 29.11
CA GLY A 247 6.73 -37.85 28.95
C GLY A 247 6.91 -38.41 27.53
N THR A 248 5.93 -38.23 26.63
CA THR A 248 6.00 -38.69 25.24
C THR A 248 5.97 -37.50 24.28
N THR A 249 4.77 -37.04 23.92
CA THR A 249 4.57 -35.94 22.98
C THR A 249 5.13 -34.61 23.50
N GLY A 250 5.12 -34.38 24.82
CA GLY A 250 5.72 -33.18 25.41
C GLY A 250 7.22 -33.09 25.12
N ILE A 251 7.96 -34.19 25.29
CA ILE A 251 9.38 -34.27 24.93
C ILE A 251 9.57 -34.08 23.42
N SER A 252 8.72 -34.69 22.57
CA SER A 252 8.79 -34.51 21.12
C SER A 252 8.62 -33.04 20.70
N ILE A 253 7.68 -32.31 21.33
CA ILE A 253 7.47 -30.88 21.09
C ILE A 253 8.71 -30.07 21.48
N LEU A 254 9.33 -30.35 22.62
CA LEU A 254 10.56 -29.67 23.06
C LEU A 254 11.72 -29.91 22.09
N ILE A 255 11.95 -31.16 21.68
CA ILE A 255 13.01 -31.51 20.73
C ILE A 255 12.78 -30.78 19.40
N ASN A 256 11.56 -30.80 18.88
CA ASN A 256 11.22 -30.11 17.63
C ASN A 256 11.45 -28.60 17.74
N THR A 257 10.96 -27.99 18.82
CA THR A 257 11.09 -26.55 19.08
C THR A 257 12.55 -26.12 19.18
N LEU A 258 13.39 -26.90 19.89
CA LEU A 258 14.82 -26.64 19.98
C LEU A 258 15.50 -26.82 18.62
N SER A 259 15.17 -27.87 17.88
CA SER A 259 15.79 -28.16 16.57
C SER A 259 15.50 -27.06 15.56
N VAL A 260 14.22 -26.69 15.39
CA VAL A 260 13.81 -25.65 14.44
C VAL A 260 14.20 -24.27 14.95
N GLY A 261 14.11 -24.02 16.26
CA GLY A 261 14.55 -22.76 16.88
C GLY A 261 16.05 -22.51 16.69
N LEU A 262 16.89 -23.54 16.82
CA LEU A 262 18.31 -23.46 16.49
C LEU A 262 18.53 -23.19 15.00
N GLY A 263 17.73 -23.81 14.13
CA GLY A 263 17.72 -23.53 12.70
C GLY A 263 17.47 -22.05 12.38
N PHE A 264 16.45 -21.45 12.98
CA PHE A 264 16.20 -20.00 12.85
C PHE A 264 17.27 -19.14 13.51
N SER A 265 17.89 -19.61 14.59
CA SER A 265 18.96 -18.88 15.29
C SER A 265 20.20 -18.68 14.42
N VAL A 266 20.45 -19.53 13.41
CA VAL A 266 21.53 -19.33 12.43
C VAL A 266 21.39 -17.98 11.71
N LEU A 267 20.16 -17.51 11.48
CA LEU A 267 19.91 -16.22 10.83
C LEU A 267 20.38 -15.01 11.66
N LEU A 268 20.68 -15.18 12.95
CA LEU A 268 21.31 -14.13 13.77
C LEU A 268 22.70 -13.74 13.25
N ALA A 269 23.38 -14.63 12.53
CA ALA A 269 24.68 -14.36 11.90
C ALA A 269 24.55 -13.64 10.53
N ALA A 270 23.33 -13.36 10.06
CA ALA A 270 23.13 -12.72 8.76
C ALA A 270 23.62 -11.26 8.74
N GLY A 271 24.07 -10.80 7.57
CA GLY A 271 24.54 -9.42 7.38
C GLY A 271 23.43 -8.36 7.51
N GLY A 272 22.20 -8.70 7.11
CA GLY A 272 21.05 -7.80 7.13
C GLY A 272 20.31 -7.78 8.47
N GLN A 273 20.07 -6.59 9.03
CA GLN A 273 19.38 -6.41 10.32
C GLN A 273 17.95 -7.00 10.32
N HIS A 274 17.21 -6.90 9.22
CA HIS A 274 15.86 -7.46 9.09
C HIS A 274 15.87 -8.99 9.21
N ILE A 275 16.85 -9.66 8.57
CA ILE A 275 16.99 -11.12 8.61
C ILE A 275 17.41 -11.59 10.01
N ARG A 276 18.34 -10.87 10.66
CA ARG A 276 18.74 -11.18 12.05
C ARG A 276 17.55 -11.09 13.01
N ARG A 277 16.80 -9.99 12.95
CA ARG A 277 15.60 -9.78 13.78
C ARG A 277 14.55 -10.86 13.53
N PHE A 278 14.30 -11.17 12.26
CA PHE A 278 13.39 -12.24 11.87
C PHE A 278 13.79 -13.59 12.48
N GLY A 279 15.05 -13.98 12.36
CA GLY A 279 15.57 -15.22 12.94
C GLY A 279 15.41 -15.29 14.46
N GLY A 280 15.88 -14.26 15.16
CA GLY A 280 15.81 -14.19 16.62
C GLY A 280 14.39 -14.18 17.16
N LEU A 281 13.51 -13.35 16.59
CA LEU A 281 12.12 -13.27 17.00
C LEU A 281 11.36 -14.56 16.68
N THR A 282 11.63 -15.21 15.54
CA THR A 282 10.99 -16.50 15.22
C THR A 282 11.43 -17.58 16.20
N ALA A 283 12.73 -17.72 16.47
CA ALA A 283 13.24 -18.69 17.44
C ALA A 283 12.64 -18.47 18.85
N MET A 284 12.58 -17.22 19.30
CA MET A 284 11.92 -16.85 20.57
C MET A 284 10.44 -17.24 20.56
N THR A 285 9.72 -16.88 19.49
CA THR A 285 8.28 -17.15 19.36
C THR A 285 7.98 -18.64 19.43
N MET A 286 8.82 -19.48 18.81
CA MET A 286 8.68 -20.93 18.87
C MET A 286 8.85 -21.47 20.30
N ILE A 287 9.88 -21.01 21.03
CA ILE A 287 10.12 -21.42 22.42
C ILE A 287 8.94 -21.01 23.30
N VAL A 288 8.47 -19.76 23.17
CA VAL A 288 7.31 -19.26 23.92
C VAL A 288 6.04 -20.06 23.58
N SER A 289 5.83 -20.41 22.31
CA SER A 289 4.72 -21.25 21.85
C SER A 289 4.73 -22.63 22.52
N ALA A 290 5.88 -23.29 22.54
CA ALA A 290 6.02 -24.59 23.19
C ALA A 290 5.76 -24.49 24.69
N ILE A 291 6.30 -23.47 25.37
CA ILE A 291 6.08 -23.25 26.81
C ILE A 291 4.59 -23.06 27.11
N PHE A 292 3.88 -22.19 26.40
CA PHE A 292 2.44 -22.02 26.62
C PHE A 292 1.64 -23.26 26.24
N THR A 293 2.03 -23.99 25.20
CA THR A 293 1.36 -25.23 24.87
C THR A 293 1.54 -26.30 25.95
N LEU A 294 2.73 -26.43 26.54
CA LEU A 294 3.00 -27.46 27.53
C LEU A 294 2.51 -27.09 28.95
N LEU A 295 2.37 -25.80 29.26
CA LEU A 295 1.96 -25.34 30.59
C LEU A 295 0.50 -24.84 30.61
N LEU A 296 0.16 -23.92 29.71
CA LEU A 296 -1.13 -23.24 29.73
C LEU A 296 -2.24 -24.13 29.16
N LEU A 297 -1.98 -24.83 28.07
CA LEU A 297 -2.99 -25.67 27.41
C LEU A 297 -3.55 -26.76 28.33
N PRO A 298 -2.73 -27.63 28.98
CA PRO A 298 -3.28 -28.64 29.89
C PRO A 298 -4.01 -27.98 31.08
N SER A 299 -3.50 -26.88 31.62
CA SER A 299 -4.14 -26.15 32.72
C SER A 299 -5.56 -25.69 32.33
N LEU A 300 -5.74 -25.13 31.14
CA LEU A 300 -7.06 -24.72 30.63
C LEU A 300 -8.01 -25.91 30.46
N PHE A 301 -7.51 -27.03 29.93
CA PHE A 301 -8.34 -28.19 29.63
C PHE A 301 -8.72 -28.99 30.89
N LEU A 302 -7.86 -29.03 31.90
CA LEU A 302 -8.15 -29.62 33.21
C LEU A 302 -9.18 -28.78 34.00
N LEU A 303 -9.13 -27.46 33.91
CA LEU A 303 -10.07 -26.56 34.59
C LEU A 303 -11.46 -26.58 33.94
N ILE A 304 -11.53 -26.49 32.60
CA ILE A 304 -12.80 -26.29 31.88
C ILE A 304 -13.45 -27.61 31.46
N LYS A 305 -12.66 -28.65 31.20
CA LYS A 305 -13.11 -30.00 30.78
C LYS A 305 -14.09 -29.97 29.61
N PRO A 306 -13.65 -29.58 28.40
CA PRO A 306 -14.49 -29.60 27.20
C PRO A 306 -15.11 -30.97 26.90
N LYS A 307 -16.22 -30.98 26.15
CA LYS A 307 -17.07 -32.17 25.92
C LYS A 307 -16.30 -33.42 25.48
N PHE A 308 -15.32 -33.26 24.58
CA PHE A 308 -14.56 -34.40 24.07
C PHE A 308 -13.66 -35.07 25.13
N LEU A 309 -13.20 -34.34 26.16
CA LEU A 309 -12.48 -34.91 27.29
C LEU A 309 -13.44 -35.66 28.22
N LYS A 310 -14.64 -35.10 28.48
CA LYS A 310 -15.67 -35.80 29.25
C LYS A 310 -16.07 -37.14 28.62
N GLN A 311 -16.17 -37.17 27.29
CA GLN A 311 -16.44 -38.41 26.54
C GLN A 311 -15.30 -39.43 26.66
N ALA A 312 -14.04 -38.98 26.64
CA ALA A 312 -12.89 -39.87 26.82
C ALA A 312 -12.88 -40.53 28.22
N ILE A 313 -13.19 -39.76 29.27
CA ILE A 313 -13.29 -40.26 30.65
C ILE A 313 -14.46 -41.25 30.80
N GLN A 314 -15.60 -41.01 30.13
CA GLN A 314 -16.71 -41.95 30.15
C GLN A 314 -16.35 -43.27 29.45
N HIS A 315 -15.60 -43.21 28.36
CA HIS A 315 -15.16 -44.40 27.62
C HIS A 315 -14.22 -45.29 28.44
N SER A 316 -13.29 -44.73 29.21
CA SER A 316 -12.39 -45.53 30.06
C SER A 316 -13.18 -46.31 31.11
N LYS A 317 -14.14 -45.65 31.77
CA LYS A 317 -15.00 -46.27 32.79
C LYS A 317 -15.80 -47.46 32.26
N LEU A 318 -16.36 -47.36 31.04
CA LEU A 318 -17.07 -48.46 30.39
C LEU A 318 -16.14 -49.64 30.03
N THR A 319 -14.88 -49.33 29.72
CA THR A 319 -13.88 -50.35 29.38
C THR A 319 -13.40 -51.11 30.64
N GLU A 320 -13.29 -50.42 31.78
CA GLU A 320 -12.97 -51.04 33.08
C GLU A 320 -14.12 -51.88 33.66
N THR A 321 -15.39 -51.46 33.49
CA THR A 321 -16.55 -52.20 34.02
C THR A 321 -16.96 -53.40 33.16
N GLY A 322 -16.33 -53.63 32.00
CA GLY A 322 -16.68 -54.73 31.09
C GLY A 322 -17.99 -54.54 30.33
N GLU A 323 -18.69 -53.43 30.55
CA GLU A 323 -19.90 -53.04 29.82
C GLU A 323 -19.51 -52.33 28.51
N ARG A 324 -19.24 -53.11 27.46
CA ARG A 324 -19.31 -52.55 26.11
C ARG A 324 -20.76 -52.08 25.89
N PRO A 325 -21.00 -50.83 25.45
CA PRO A 325 -22.32 -50.48 24.97
C PRO A 325 -22.58 -51.39 23.76
N GLU A 326 -23.63 -52.22 23.85
CA GLU A 326 -24.10 -53.02 22.73
C GLU A 326 -24.28 -52.09 21.53
N THR A 327 -23.38 -52.20 20.57
CA THR A 327 -23.68 -51.79 19.20
C THR A 327 -24.90 -52.61 18.80
N THR A 328 -26.06 -51.97 18.78
CA THR A 328 -27.23 -52.43 18.04
C THR A 328 -26.82 -52.58 16.58
N LEU A 329 -26.25 -53.75 16.25
CA LEU A 329 -26.32 -54.31 14.92
C LEU A 329 -27.80 -54.43 14.63
N HIS A 330 -28.32 -53.52 13.81
CA HIS A 330 -29.59 -53.71 13.13
C HIS A 330 -29.37 -54.86 12.14
N PRO A 331 -29.93 -56.07 12.35
CA PRO A 331 -30.10 -57.00 11.26
C PRO A 331 -31.31 -56.47 10.49
N ASP A 332 -31.08 -55.88 9.32
CA ASP A 332 -32.03 -55.84 8.19
C ASP A 332 -31.61 -54.74 7.22
N ALA A 333 -30.77 -55.14 6.26
CA ALA A 333 -30.75 -54.58 4.91
C ALA A 333 -30.21 -55.70 4.00
N GLY A 334 -31.13 -56.55 3.56
CA GLY A 334 -30.95 -57.39 2.38
C GLY A 334 -31.02 -56.59 1.09
#